data_AF-A0A081NYW3-F1
#
_entry.id   AF-A0A081NYW3-F1
#
_cell.length_a   1.000
_cell.length_b   1.000
_cell.length_c   1.000
_cell.angle_alpha   90.00
_cell.angle_beta   90.00
_cell.angle_gamma   90.00
#
_symmetry.space_group_name_H-M   'P 1'
#
loop_
_entity.id
_entity.type
_entity.pdbx_description
1 polymer ?
#
loop_
_entity_poly.entity_id
_entity_poly.type
_entity_poly.pdbx_seq_one_letter_code
_entity_poly.pdbx_strand_id
1 'polypeptide(L)'
;MITKISREGVDEVGLAPNRLGLGYTLGRDGDATGGNPQAFGYSGLGGMIGYADPSSELAVAVLCNRMKSRRGERSPDHLVAEMIREVLGL
;
A
#
# COMPACT_ATOMS: atom_id res chain seq x y z
N MET A 1 16.85 2.44 7.52
CA MET A 1 15.94 1.28 7.49
C MET A 1 14.82 1.59 6.52
N ILE A 2 14.37 0.61 5.72
CA ILE A 2 13.38 0.80 4.64
C ILE A 2 12.03 1.35 5.13
N THR A 3 11.66 1.02 6.38
CA THR A 3 10.44 1.43 7.08
C THR A 3 10.50 2.83 7.68
N LYS A 4 11.67 3.48 7.69
CA LYS A 4 11.82 4.83 8.25
C LYS A 4 11.49 5.87 7.19
N ILE A 5 10.72 6.90 7.56
CA ILE A 5 10.45 8.05 6.71
C ILE A 5 11.76 8.69 6.25
N SER A 6 11.94 8.78 4.94
CA SER A 6 13.00 9.55 4.30
C SER A 6 12.49 10.84 3.67
N ARG A 7 11.26 10.84 3.15
CA ARG A 7 10.60 12.00 2.55
C ARG A 7 9.12 11.97 2.91
N GLU A 8 8.58 13.14 3.22
CA GLU A 8 7.16 13.35 3.51
C GLU A 8 6.77 14.73 3.00
N GLY A 9 5.60 14.84 2.39
CA GLY A 9 5.12 16.09 1.79
C GLY A 9 4.08 15.83 0.70
N VAL A 10 3.74 16.87 -0.05
CA VAL A 10 2.88 16.74 -1.23
C VAL A 10 3.74 16.27 -2.40
N ASP A 11 3.27 15.23 -3.09
CA ASP A 11 3.76 14.87 -4.40
C ASP A 11 3.19 15.88 -5.41
N GLU A 12 4.04 16.75 -5.96
CA GLU A 12 3.62 17.80 -6.90
C GLU A 12 3.11 17.26 -8.24
N VAL A 13 3.40 16.00 -8.59
CA VAL A 13 2.89 15.34 -9.80
C VAL A 13 1.54 14.69 -9.52
N GLY A 14 1.46 13.95 -8.41
CA GLY A 14 0.23 13.28 -7.98
C GLY A 14 -0.78 14.21 -7.28
N LEU A 15 -0.36 15.42 -6.91
CA LEU A 15 -1.09 16.41 -6.13
C LEU A 15 -1.72 15.82 -4.85
N ALA A 16 -1.01 14.91 -4.20
CA ALA A 16 -1.49 14.17 -3.04
C ALA A 16 -0.38 14.02 -1.98
N PRO A 17 -0.74 13.89 -0.69
CA PRO A 17 0.25 13.58 0.34
C PRO A 17 1.00 12.30 0.02
N ASN A 18 2.31 12.29 0.25
CA ASN A 18 3.15 11.13 0.04
C ASN A 18 4.13 10.96 1.21
N ARG A 19 4.30 9.71 1.65
CA ARG A 19 5.18 9.29 2.74
C ARG A 19 6.06 8.19 2.20
N LEU A 20 7.35 8.48 2.05
CA LEU A 20 8.30 7.61 1.39
C LEU A 20 9.43 7.22 2.34
N GLY A 21 9.74 5.93 2.38
CA GLY A 21 11.01 5.41 2.86
C GLY A 21 12.09 5.53 1.79
N LEU A 22 13.05 4.60 1.79
CA LEU A 22 14.07 4.52 0.74
C LEU A 22 13.52 3.79 -0.50
N GLY A 23 12.71 4.50 -1.30
CA GLY A 23 12.17 3.99 -2.57
C GLY A 23 10.80 3.29 -2.48
N TYR A 24 10.18 3.26 -1.29
CA TYR A 24 8.89 2.61 -1.04
C TYR A 24 7.91 3.60 -0.43
N THR A 25 6.61 3.44 -0.75
CA THR A 25 5.54 4.12 -0.02
C THR A 25 5.37 3.44 1.33
N LEU A 26 5.28 4.25 2.39
CA LEU A 26 4.98 3.76 3.75
C LEU A 26 3.47 3.75 3.98
N GLY A 27 3.03 2.80 4.80
CA GLY A 27 1.63 2.62 5.14
C GLY A 27 1.01 3.85 5.79
N ARG A 28 -0.28 4.05 5.54
CA ARG A 28 -1.11 5.13 6.07
C ARG A 28 -2.56 4.68 6.22
N ASP A 29 -3.31 5.37 7.07
CA ASP A 29 -4.74 5.09 7.25
C ASP A 29 -5.50 5.08 5.92
N GLY A 30 -6.35 4.06 5.74
CA GLY A 30 -7.19 3.88 4.56
C GLY A 30 -6.49 3.32 3.32
N ASP A 31 -5.21 2.97 3.38
CA ASP A 31 -4.54 2.23 2.30
C ASP A 31 -4.72 0.70 2.43
N ALA A 32 -4.31 -0.02 1.38
CA ALA A 32 -4.40 -1.47 1.33
C ALA A 32 -3.38 -2.19 2.24
N THR A 33 -2.55 -1.47 2.99
CA THR A 33 -1.58 -2.06 3.94
C THR A 33 -2.18 -2.25 5.34
N GLY A 34 -3.46 -1.89 5.54
CA GLY A 34 -4.16 -1.99 6.82
C GLY A 34 -3.84 -0.83 7.78
N GLY A 35 -3.35 0.31 7.25
CA GLY A 35 -3.04 1.49 8.06
C GLY A 35 -1.74 1.42 8.85
N ASN A 36 -0.97 0.33 8.74
CA ASN A 36 0.22 0.16 9.55
C ASN A 36 1.37 1.06 9.07
N PRO A 37 1.85 2.03 9.88
CA PRO A 37 2.91 2.93 9.47
C PRO A 37 4.28 2.25 9.27
N GLN A 38 4.44 1.00 9.74
CA GLN A 38 5.64 0.18 9.50
C GLN A 38 5.55 -0.67 8.22
N ALA A 39 4.38 -0.75 7.59
CA ALA A 39 4.25 -1.40 6.31
C ALA A 39 4.90 -0.55 5.21
N PHE A 40 5.48 -1.21 4.21
CA PHE A 40 6.12 -0.55 3.08
C PHE A 40 5.90 -1.34 1.78
N GLY A 41 5.77 -0.63 0.68
CA GLY A 41 5.46 -1.25 -0.61
C GLY A 41 5.27 -0.25 -1.73
N TYR A 42 4.48 -0.65 -2.73
CA TYR A 42 4.06 0.22 -3.80
C TYR A 42 2.72 -0.25 -4.37
N SER A 43 1.80 0.70 -4.59
CA SER A 43 0.54 0.46 -5.31
C SER A 43 0.70 0.90 -6.77
N GLY A 44 0.25 0.08 -7.71
CA GLY A 44 0.26 0.38 -9.13
C GLY A 44 -1.13 0.69 -9.69
N LEU A 45 -1.17 1.30 -10.87
CA LEU A 45 -2.43 1.49 -11.61
C LEU A 45 -3.07 0.14 -11.96
N GLY A 46 -4.40 0.11 -12.11
CA GLY A 46 -5.12 -1.16 -12.31
C GLY A 46 -5.47 -1.92 -11.03
N GLY A 47 -5.12 -1.39 -9.86
CA GLY A 47 -5.45 -1.99 -8.56
C GLY A 47 -4.53 -3.15 -8.20
N MET A 48 -3.25 -3.02 -8.55
CA MET A 48 -2.18 -3.93 -8.13
C MET A 48 -1.44 -3.34 -6.93
N ILE A 49 -0.90 -4.19 -6.08
CA ILE A 49 -0.05 -3.78 -4.97
C ILE A 49 0.98 -4.85 -4.66
N GLY A 50 2.16 -4.44 -4.22
CA GLY A 50 3.08 -5.30 -3.48
C GLY A 50 3.52 -4.57 -2.21
N TYR A 51 3.38 -5.21 -1.05
CA TYR A 51 3.82 -4.64 0.22
C TYR A 51 4.26 -5.71 1.22
N ALA A 52 4.99 -5.28 2.24
CA ALA A 52 5.33 -6.06 3.42
C ALA A 52 5.00 -5.27 4.68
N ASP A 53 4.48 -5.97 5.69
CA ASP A 53 4.28 -5.49 7.05
C ASP A 53 5.13 -6.38 7.98
N PRO A 54 6.35 -5.94 8.35
CA PRO A 54 7.23 -6.72 9.21
C PRO A 54 6.65 -6.98 10.61
N SER A 55 5.73 -6.13 11.10
CA SER A 55 5.18 -6.29 12.45
C SER A 55 4.11 -7.39 12.52
N SER A 56 3.47 -7.69 11.38
CA SER A 56 2.56 -8.82 11.23
C SER A 56 3.19 -10.02 10.52
N GLU A 57 4.50 -9.97 10.24
CA GLU A 57 5.23 -10.98 9.46
C GLU A 57 4.55 -11.33 8.12
N LEU A 58 3.90 -10.34 7.50
CA LEU A 58 3.04 -10.51 6.33
C LEU A 58 3.64 -9.82 5.11
N ALA A 59 3.62 -10.51 3.95
CA ALA A 59 3.86 -9.89 2.65
C ALA A 59 2.75 -10.29 1.68
N VAL A 60 2.23 -9.33 0.93
CA VAL A 60 1.11 -9.52 -0.01
C VAL A 60 1.48 -8.92 -1.36
N ALA A 61 1.15 -9.65 -2.43
CA ALA A 61 1.20 -9.15 -3.79
C ALA A 61 -0.11 -9.48 -4.52
N VAL A 62 -0.78 -8.44 -5.03
CA VAL A 62 -1.98 -8.54 -5.87
C VAL A 62 -1.63 -8.03 -7.25
N LEU A 63 -1.70 -8.90 -8.26
CA LEU A 63 -1.38 -8.57 -9.64
C LEU A 63 -2.65 -8.61 -10.51
N CYS A 64 -2.82 -7.61 -11.36
CA CYS A 64 -4.00 -7.46 -12.22
C CYS A 64 -3.58 -7.37 -13.69
N ASN A 65 -4.30 -8.10 -14.55
CA ASN A 65 -4.02 -8.12 -16.00
C ASN A 65 -4.70 -6.98 -16.78
N ARG A 66 -5.48 -6.13 -16.11
CA ARG A 66 -6.21 -5.03 -16.76
C ARG A 66 -5.96 -3.72 -16.04
N MET A 67 -5.41 -2.75 -16.77
CA MET A 67 -5.25 -1.38 -16.28
C MET A 67 -6.61 -0.73 -16.05
N LYS A 68 -6.72 0.03 -14.96
CA LYS A 68 -7.86 0.87 -14.61
C LYS A 68 -7.30 2.21 -14.17
N SER A 69 -7.91 3.31 -14.63
CA SER A 69 -7.49 4.68 -14.32
C SER A 69 -7.88 5.12 -12.91
N ARG A 70 -8.94 4.54 -12.33
CA ARG A 70 -9.42 4.87 -11.00
C ARG A 70 -9.09 3.78 -9.98
N ARG A 71 -8.42 4.18 -8.91
CA ARG A 71 -8.27 3.43 -7.66
C ARG A 71 -9.27 3.97 -6.64
N GLY A 72 -9.80 3.12 -5.78
CA GLY A 72 -10.75 3.48 -4.72
C GLY A 72 -10.96 2.28 -3.80
N GLU A 73 -11.76 2.42 -2.74
CA GLU A 73 -11.92 1.37 -1.70
C GLU A 73 -12.32 -0.01 -2.25
N ARG A 74 -13.00 -0.05 -3.40
CA ARG A 74 -13.38 -1.28 -4.09
C ARG A 74 -12.37 -1.75 -5.16
N SER A 75 -11.14 -1.23 -5.15
CA SER A 75 -10.09 -1.72 -6.05
C SER A 75 -9.57 -3.09 -5.59
N PRO A 76 -9.10 -3.96 -6.50
CA PRO A 76 -8.68 -5.32 -6.16
C PRO A 76 -7.61 -5.40 -5.07
N ASP A 77 -6.66 -4.47 -5.05
CA ASP A 77 -5.64 -4.37 -4.01
C ASP A 77 -6.22 -4.14 -2.62
N HIS A 78 -7.20 -3.23 -2.46
CA HIS A 78 -7.90 -3.02 -1.19
C HIS A 78 -8.67 -4.28 -0.78
N LEU A 79 -9.55 -4.78 -1.65
CA LEU A 79 -10.44 -5.90 -1.32
C LEU A 79 -9.67 -7.17 -0.98
N VAL A 80 -8.62 -7.49 -1.75
CA VAL A 80 -7.85 -8.71 -1.54
C VAL A 80 -6.93 -8.58 -0.32
N ALA A 81 -6.28 -7.43 -0.13
CA ALA A 81 -5.41 -7.24 1.04
C ALA A 81 -6.23 -7.22 2.35
N GLU A 82 -7.36 -6.54 2.37
CA GLU A 82 -8.29 -6.52 3.51
C GLU A 82 -8.79 -7.93 3.84
N MET A 83 -9.24 -8.68 2.82
CA MET A 83 -9.69 -10.08 3.01
C MET A 83 -8.56 -10.98 3.53
N ILE A 84 -7.31 -10.82 3.07
CA ILE A 84 -6.17 -11.58 3.60
C ILE A 84 -5.95 -11.26 5.08
N ARG A 85 -5.98 -9.98 5.46
CA ARG A 85 -5.80 -9.57 6.86
C ARG A 85 -6.94 -10.09 7.73
N GLU A 86 -8.19 -9.99 7.28
CA GLU A 86 -9.36 -10.52 7.98
C GLU A 86 -9.24 -12.03 8.24
N VAL A 87 -8.89 -12.82 7.21
CA VAL A 87 -8.70 -14.28 7.34
C VAL A 87 -7.58 -14.65 8.31
N LEU A 88 -6.56 -13.79 8.43
CA LEU A 88 -5.43 -13.98 9.34
C LEU A 88 -5.65 -13.37 10.73
N GLY A 89 -6.76 -12.65 10.96
CA GLY A 89 -7.05 -11.96 12.22
C GLY A 89 -6.14 -10.76 12.51
N LEU A 90 -5.75 -10.02 11.46
CA LEU A 90 -4.81 -8.88 11.47
C LEU A 90 -5.45 -7.51 11.24
#